data_AF-A0A974YG45-F1
#
_entry.id   AF-A0A974YG45-F1
#
_cell.length_a   1.000
_cell.length_b   1.000
_cell.length_c   1.000
_cell.angle_alpha   90.00
_cell.angle_beta   90.00
_cell.angle_gamma   90.00
#
_symmetry.space_group_name_H-M   'P 1'
#
loop_
_entity.id
_entity.type
_entity.pdbx_description
1 polymer ?
#
loop_
_entity_poly.entity_id
_entity_poly.type
_entity_poly.pdbx_seq_one_letter_code
_entity_poly.pdbx_strand_id
1 'polypeptide(L)'
;MSTTSGQSVRPALGNTPRVYPPDLQPLLQSILAALADIDFVHESEVAIVRDSDADEWLKQTVIRRLEERHRERRAPYVRQLAAVEERIRALAA
;
A
#
# COMPACT_ATOMS: atom_id res chain seq x y z
N MET A 1 -30.66 -43.88 -19.47
CA MET A 1 -29.20 -43.93 -19.68
C MET A 1 -28.69 -42.53 -19.40
N SER A 2 -28.28 -42.23 -18.16
CA SER A 2 -26.86 -42.19 -17.70
C SER A 2 -26.05 -41.23 -18.58
N THR A 3 -25.59 -40.08 -18.10
CA THR A 3 -24.56 -39.90 -17.04
C THR A 3 -24.70 -38.48 -16.44
N THR A 4 -24.82 -38.33 -15.12
CA THR A 4 -23.74 -38.05 -14.14
C THR A 4 -22.90 -36.82 -14.51
N SER A 5 -23.12 -35.68 -13.86
CA SER A 5 -22.47 -35.27 -12.60
C SER A 5 -21.13 -34.58 -12.86
N GLY A 6 -21.18 -33.26 -12.82
CA GLY A 6 -20.03 -32.36 -12.77
C GLY A 6 -20.35 -31.23 -11.79
N GLN A 7 -20.87 -31.59 -10.61
CA GLN A 7 -21.03 -30.67 -9.50
C GLN A 7 -19.61 -30.31 -9.03
N SER A 8 -19.09 -29.22 -9.59
CA SER A 8 -17.83 -28.62 -9.18
C SER A 8 -18.05 -27.97 -7.82
N VAL A 9 -17.96 -28.78 -6.77
CA VAL A 9 -17.86 -28.32 -5.38
C VAL A 9 -16.50 -27.66 -5.27
N ARG A 10 -16.44 -26.37 -5.61
CA ARG A 10 -15.34 -25.52 -5.16
C ARG A 10 -15.40 -25.59 -3.63
N PRO A 11 -14.31 -25.99 -2.94
CA PRO A 11 -14.32 -25.89 -1.50
C PRO A 11 -14.49 -24.40 -1.21
N ALA A 12 -15.61 -24.05 -0.58
CA ALA A 12 -15.76 -22.78 0.10
C ALA A 12 -14.68 -22.77 1.18
N LEU A 13 -13.47 -22.34 0.80
CA LEU A 13 -12.42 -21.96 1.71
C LEU A 13 -13.09 -21.02 2.71
N GLY A 14 -13.16 -21.48 3.96
CA GLY A 14 -14.07 -20.98 4.98
C GLY A 14 -14.15 -19.46 4.97
N ASN A 15 -15.28 -18.96 4.46
CA ASN A 15 -15.73 -17.60 4.73
C ASN A 15 -16.28 -17.58 6.15
N THR A 16 -15.43 -17.89 7.14
CA THR A 16 -15.65 -17.33 8.48
C THR A 16 -15.57 -15.83 8.27
N PRO A 17 -16.65 -15.07 8.48
CA PRO A 17 -16.55 -13.62 8.46
C PRO A 17 -15.59 -13.31 9.59
N ARG A 18 -14.35 -12.95 9.24
CA ARG A 18 -13.40 -12.48 10.23
C ARG A 18 -13.98 -11.15 10.65
N VAL A 19 -14.70 -11.15 11.78
CA VAL A 19 -15.42 -9.99 12.31
C VAL A 19 -14.37 -9.03 12.82
N TYR A 20 -13.68 -8.38 11.88
CA TYR A 20 -12.82 -7.27 12.19
C TYR A 20 -13.70 -6.12 12.66
N PRO A 21 -13.17 -5.26 13.54
CA PRO A 21 -13.83 -3.99 13.86
C PRO A 21 -14.19 -3.28 12.56
N PRO A 22 -15.43 -2.75 12.43
CA PRO A 22 -15.92 -2.16 11.19
C PRO A 22 -15.04 -1.00 10.70
N ASP A 23 -14.33 -0.34 11.62
CA ASP A 23 -13.45 0.79 11.34
C ASP A 23 -12.05 0.38 10.83
N LEU A 24 -11.69 -0.90 10.94
CA LEU A 24 -10.35 -1.38 10.60
C LEU A 24 -10.08 -1.33 9.10
N GLN A 25 -11.04 -1.76 8.29
CA GLN A 25 -10.91 -1.75 6.85
C GLN A 25 -10.86 -0.31 6.29
N PRO A 26 -11.76 0.62 6.67
CA PRO A 26 -11.65 2.03 6.29
C PRO A 26 -10.32 2.68 6.69
N LEU A 27 -9.83 2.40 7.91
CA LEU A 27 -8.54 2.90 8.39
C LEU A 27 -7.38 2.40 7.52
N LEU A 28 -7.34 1.09 7.24
CA LEU A 28 -6.29 0.51 6.39
C LEU A 28 -6.30 1.14 4.99
N GLN A 29 -7.49 1.29 4.38
CA GLN A 29 -7.61 1.91 3.07
C GLN A 29 -7.16 3.38 3.07
N SER A 30 -7.48 4.13 4.13
CA SER A 30 -7.02 5.52 4.27
C SER A 30 -5.49 5.62 4.35
N ILE A 31 -4.84 4.74 5.12
CA ILE A 31 -3.37 4.70 5.24
C ILE A 31 -2.73 4.34 3.90
N LEU A 32 -3.25 3.31 3.21
CA LEU A 32 -2.74 2.88 1.92
C LEU A 32 -2.93 3.95 0.83
N ALA A 33 -4.08 4.63 0.82
CA ALA A 33 -4.34 5.73 -0.10
C ALA A 33 -3.37 6.90 0.13
N ALA A 34 -3.11 7.27 1.38
CA ALA A 34 -2.14 8.31 1.72
C ALA A 34 -0.71 7.93 1.29
N LEU A 35 -0.31 6.66 1.47
CA LEU A 35 0.98 6.16 1.00
C LEU A 35 1.08 6.21 -0.52
N ALA A 36 0.05 5.78 -1.24
CA ALA A 36 0.01 5.81 -2.70
C ALA A 36 0.10 7.23 -3.26
N ASP A 37 -0.58 8.21 -2.65
CA ASP A 37 -0.48 9.62 -3.03
C ASP A 37 0.95 10.16 -2.83
N ILE A 38 1.57 9.86 -1.69
CA ILE A 38 2.96 10.27 -1.40
C ILE A 38 3.94 9.66 -2.41
N ASP A 39 3.78 8.37 -2.70
CA ASP A 39 4.64 7.63 -3.64
C ASP A 39 4.46 8.21 -5.07
N PHE A 40 3.23 8.45 -5.51
CA PHE A 40 2.93 9.04 -6.82
C PHE A 40 3.50 10.46 -7.00
N VAL A 41 3.34 11.32 -5.98
CA VAL A 41 3.89 12.68 -6.01
C VAL A 41 5.42 12.64 -6.10
N HIS A 42 6.08 11.77 -5.33
CA HIS A 42 7.54 11.66 -5.38
C HIS A 42 8.04 11.19 -6.75
N GLU A 43 7.43 10.15 -7.31
CA GLU A 43 7.78 9.64 -8.65
C GLU A 43 7.62 10.73 -9.71
N SER A 44 6.54 11.51 -9.62
CA SER A 44 6.27 12.63 -10.51
C SER A 44 7.32 13.75 -10.37
N GLU A 45 7.65 14.16 -9.14
CA GLU A 45 8.67 15.19 -8.87
C GLU A 45 10.05 14.74 -9.39
N VAL A 46 10.42 13.47 -9.20
CA VAL A 46 11.69 12.92 -9.72
C VAL A 46 11.71 12.88 -11.24
N ALA A 47 10.60 12.47 -11.87
CA ALA A 47 10.49 12.44 -13.33
C ALA A 47 10.68 13.85 -13.94
N ILE A 48 10.04 14.87 -13.36
CA ILE A 48 10.18 16.27 -13.79
C ILE A 48 11.64 16.73 -13.69
N VAL A 49 12.33 16.42 -12.59
CA VAL A 49 13.74 16.82 -12.43
C VAL A 49 14.64 16.12 -13.45
N ARG A 50 14.41 14.82 -13.70
CA ARG A 50 15.19 14.05 -14.68
C ARG A 50 15.04 14.59 -16.10
N ASP A 51 13.84 14.99 -16.48
CA ASP A 51 13.51 15.50 -17.82
C ASP A 51 13.98 16.95 -18.06
N SER A 52 14.34 17.70 -17.02
CA SER A 52 14.78 19.10 -17.16
C SER A 52 16.13 19.26 -17.89
N ASP A 53 16.42 20.44 -18.43
CA ASP A 53 17.71 20.77 -19.06
C ASP A 53 18.82 21.16 -18.07
N ALA A 54 18.58 20.98 -16.76
CA ALA A 54 19.54 21.35 -15.72
C ALA A 54 20.81 20.47 -15.76
N ASP A 55 21.90 20.98 -15.21
CA ASP A 55 23.13 20.21 -15.04
C ASP A 55 22.89 18.93 -14.22
N GLU A 56 23.55 17.84 -14.62
CA GLU A 56 23.35 16.54 -13.98
C GLU A 56 23.68 16.55 -12.48
N TRP A 57 24.74 17.27 -12.07
CA TRP A 57 25.10 17.40 -10.65
C TRP A 57 23.98 18.09 -9.83
N LEU A 58 23.29 19.05 -10.44
CA LEU A 58 22.18 19.77 -9.83
C LEU A 58 20.95 18.88 -9.74
N LYS A 59 20.63 18.14 -10.82
CA LYS A 59 19.55 17.13 -10.82
C LYS A 59 19.73 16.13 -9.68
N GLN A 60 20.91 15.53 -9.56
CA GLN A 60 21.20 14.56 -8.50
C GLN A 60 21.07 15.15 -7.09
N THR A 61 21.50 16.41 -6.92
CA THR A 61 21.35 17.11 -5.64
C THR A 61 19.88 17.31 -5.27
N VAL A 62 19.03 17.68 -6.24
CA VAL A 62 17.59 17.85 -6.02
C VAL A 62 16.90 16.52 -5.78
N ILE A 63 17.21 15.48 -6.57
CA ILE A 63 16.63 14.13 -6.42
C ILE A 63 16.90 13.59 -5.02
N ARG A 64 18.13 13.71 -4.50
CA ARG A 64 18.45 13.27 -3.13
C ARG A 64 17.58 13.97 -2.08
N ARG A 65 17.31 15.27 -2.23
CA ARG A 65 16.41 16.00 -1.32
C ARG A 65 14.96 15.53 -1.45
N LEU A 66 14.51 15.21 -2.66
CA LEU A 66 13.18 14.63 -2.88
C LEU A 66 13.05 13.25 -2.22
N GLU A 67 14.10 12.41 -2.27
CA GLU A 67 14.14 11.10 -1.60
C GLU A 67 14.12 11.23 -0.07
N GLU A 68 14.86 12.19 0.50
CA GLU A 68 14.81 12.50 1.93
C GLU A 68 13.41 12.91 2.37
N ARG A 69 12.81 13.89 1.67
CA ARG A 69 11.45 14.36 1.94
C ARG A 69 10.40 13.25 1.77
N HIS A 70 10.55 12.40 0.76
CA HIS A 70 9.66 11.25 0.54
C HIS A 70 9.71 10.28 1.72
N ARG A 71 10.91 9.89 2.17
CA ARG A 71 11.09 9.04 3.34
C ARG A 71 10.47 9.64 4.60
N GLU A 72 10.68 10.93 4.85
CA GLU A 72 10.11 11.64 6.00
C GLU A 72 8.58 11.65 5.97
N ARG A 73 7.98 11.95 4.82
CA ARG A 73 6.53 11.97 4.63
C ARG A 73 5.91 10.58 4.77
N ARG A 74 6.60 9.55 4.29
CA ARG A 74 6.12 8.15 4.30
C ARG A 74 6.20 7.50 5.68
N ALA A 75 7.20 7.86 6.47
CA ALA A 75 7.50 7.25 7.78
C ALA A 75 6.30 7.15 8.77
N PRO A 76 5.49 8.20 9.02
CA PRO A 76 4.36 8.09 9.94
C PRO A 76 3.32 7.06 9.47
N TYR A 77 3.01 7.00 8.18
CA TYR A 77 2.01 6.08 7.63
C TYR A 77 2.50 4.64 7.64
N VAL A 78 3.79 4.41 7.40
CA VAL A 78 4.40 3.07 7.54
C VAL A 78 4.29 2.57 8.99
N ARG A 79 4.53 3.44 9.98
CA ARG A 79 4.35 3.07 11.39
C ARG A 79 2.89 2.74 11.72
N GLN A 80 1.95 3.53 11.19
CA GLN A 80 0.52 3.26 11.37
C GLN A 80 0.10 1.94 10.72
N LEU A 81 0.61 1.65 9.52
CA LEU A 81 0.35 0.39 8.82
C LEU A 81 0.84 -0.81 9.63
N ALA A 82 2.06 -0.76 10.15
CA ALA A 82 2.60 -1.81 11.02
C ALA A 82 1.73 -2.04 12.27
N ALA A 83 1.24 -0.97 12.90
CA ALA A 83 0.35 -1.09 14.06
C ALA A 83 -1.01 -1.73 13.70
N VAL A 84 -1.56 -1.42 12.53
CA VAL A 84 -2.78 -2.04 12.01
C VAL A 84 -2.55 -3.54 11.72
N GLU A 85 -1.42 -3.89 11.12
CA GLU A 85 -1.04 -5.29 10.86
C GLU A 85 -0.87 -6.11 12.13
N GLU A 86 -0.25 -5.55 13.18
CA GLU A 86 -0.16 -6.20 14.50
C GLU A 86 -1.55 -6.42 15.10
N ARG A 87 -2.45 -5.44 15.01
CA ARG A 87 -3.83 -5.59 15.49
C ARG A 87 -4.59 -6.67 14.74
N ILE A 88 -4.42 -6.76 13.41
CA ILE A 88 -4.99 -7.84 12.60
C ILE A 88 -4.45 -9.20 13.05
N ARG A 89 -3.14 -9.31 13.27
CA ARG A 89 -2.49 -10.54 13.76
C ARG A 89 -2.96 -10.94 15.16
N ALA A 90 -3.18 -9.98 16.06
CA ALA A 90 -3.70 -10.25 17.39
C ALA A 90 -5.16 -10.74 17.36
N LEU A 91 -5.99 -10.23 16.45
CA LEU A 91 -7.38 -10.69 16.26
C LEU A 91 -7.47 -12.03 15.51
N ALA A 92 -6.38 -12.44 14.87
CA ALA A 92 -6.26 -13.63 14.05
C ALA A 92 -5.79 -14.87 14.83
N ALA A 93 -5.16 -14.65 15.98
CA ALA A 93 -4.60 -15.67 16.87
C ALA A 93 -5.65 -16.17 17.85
#